data_AF-A0A367G063-F1
#
_entry.id   AF-A0A367G063-F1
#
_cell.length_a   1.000
_cell.length_b   1.000
_cell.length_c   1.000
_cell.angle_alpha   90.00
_cell.angle_beta   90.00
_cell.angle_gamma   90.00
#
_symmetry.space_group_name_H-M   'P 1'
#
loop_
_entity.id
_entity.type
_entity.pdbx_description
1 polymer ?
#
loop_
_entity_poly.entity_id
_entity_poly.type
_entity_poly.pdbx_seq_one_letter_code
_entity_poly.pdbx_strand_id
1 'polypeptide(L)'
;MIQVRVAQQSAVSVRIAGAASVRVDVTGTTVVGAPEYSGPYDITPLFSAQVLPTAKRLMQQDLTIKKIPQYEVANDSSGYTLIIGEEYYNAQ
;
A
#
# COMPACT_ATOMS: atom_id res chain seq x y z
N MET A 1 3.45 -40.79 -0.33
CA MET A 1 3.32 -39.48 -1.01
C MET A 1 1.84 -39.24 -1.24
N ILE A 2 1.24 -38.24 -0.60
CA ILE A 2 -0.15 -37.85 -0.87
C ILE A 2 -0.08 -36.70 -1.90
N GLN A 3 -0.53 -36.95 -3.12
CA GLN A 3 -0.69 -35.90 -4.13
C GLN A 3 -2.15 -35.46 -4.13
N VAL A 4 -2.41 -34.23 -3.68
CA VAL A 4 -3.74 -33.60 -3.79
C VAL A 4 -3.71 -32.67 -4.99
N ARG A 5 -4.54 -32.93 -6.00
CA ARG A 5 -4.70 -32.08 -7.18
C ARG A 5 -6.02 -31.34 -7.05
N VAL A 6 -5.97 -30.02 -6.90
CA VAL A 6 -7.17 -29.18 -6.76
C VAL A 6 -7.32 -28.38 -8.05
N ALA A 7 -8.38 -28.65 -8.80
CA ALA A 7 -8.55 -28.08 -10.13
C ALA A 7 -9.19 -26.68 -10.15
N GLN A 8 -9.87 -26.26 -9.07
CA GLN A 8 -10.77 -25.08 -9.13
C GLN A 8 -11.17 -24.46 -7.78
N GLN A 9 -10.44 -24.73 -6.69
CA GLN A 9 -10.82 -24.22 -5.37
C GLN A 9 -9.76 -23.24 -4.85
N SER A 10 -10.18 -22.01 -4.54
CA SER A 10 -9.35 -20.92 -4.02
C SER A 10 -8.77 -21.19 -2.63
N ALA A 11 -9.10 -22.34 -2.01
CA ALA A 11 -8.64 -22.74 -0.69
C ALA A 11 -8.50 -24.26 -0.58
N VAL A 12 -7.40 -24.70 0.07
CA VAL A 12 -7.14 -26.09 0.42
C VAL A 12 -7.11 -26.22 1.94
N SER A 13 -8.01 -27.00 2.52
CA SER A 13 -8.03 -27.27 3.97
C SER A 13 -7.34 -28.59 4.28
N VAL A 14 -6.26 -28.54 5.06
CA VAL A 14 -5.54 -29.73 5.53
C VAL A 14 -5.78 -29.88 7.03
N ARG A 15 -6.30 -31.03 7.47
CA ARG A 15 -6.42 -31.40 8.89
C ARG A 15 -5.32 -32.39 9.24
N ILE A 16 -4.61 -32.14 10.33
CA ILE A 16 -3.56 -33.03 10.84
C ILE A 16 -4.01 -33.49 12.22
N ALA A 17 -4.24 -34.79 12.36
CA ALA A 17 -4.67 -35.39 13.62
C ALA A 17 -3.43 -35.72 14.47
N GLY A 18 -3.28 -35.02 15.60
CA GLY A 18 -2.17 -35.21 16.56
C GLY A 18 -1.19 -34.04 16.62
N ALA A 19 -0.34 -34.02 17.65
CA ALA A 19 0.68 -32.99 17.87
C ALA A 19 1.94 -33.26 17.03
N ALA A 20 1.81 -33.21 15.70
CA ALA A 20 2.92 -33.37 14.76
C ALA A 20 3.39 -32.01 14.22
N SER A 21 4.70 -31.86 14.03
CA SER A 21 5.26 -30.69 13.33
C SER A 21 4.87 -30.73 11.85
N VAL A 22 4.45 -29.58 11.32
CA VAL A 22 3.98 -29.42 9.94
C VAL A 22 5.01 -28.62 9.17
N ARG A 23 5.52 -29.18 8.06
CA ARG A 23 6.36 -28.44 7.11
C ARG A 23 5.57 -28.21 5.84
N VAL A 24 5.53 -26.96 5.39
CA VAL A 24 4.88 -26.57 4.15
C VAL A 24 5.96 -25.99 3.25
N ASP A 25 6.30 -26.71 2.18
CA ASP A 25 7.17 -26.21 1.13
C ASP A 25 6.28 -25.64 0.02
N VAL A 26 6.30 -24.33 -0.18
CA VAL A 26 5.51 -23.66 -1.22
C VAL A 26 6.41 -23.12 -2.31
N THR A 27 6.01 -23.35 -3.56
CA THR A 27 6.70 -22.84 -4.74
C THR A 27 5.94 -21.59 -5.24
N GLY A 28 6.62 -20.43 -5.28
CA GLY A 28 6.04 -19.14 -5.67
C GLY A 28 5.93 -18.15 -4.51
N THR A 29 5.12 -17.11 -4.67
CA THR A 29 4.86 -16.10 -3.63
C THR A 29 3.85 -16.63 -2.62
N THR A 30 4.23 -16.66 -1.34
CA THR A 30 3.31 -16.91 -0.23
C THR A 30 3.41 -15.81 0.78
N VAL A 31 2.28 -15.46 1.37
CA VAL A 31 2.23 -14.58 2.53
C VAL A 31 1.77 -15.39 3.71
N VAL A 32 2.66 -15.59 4.67
CA VAL A 32 2.36 -16.34 5.90
C VAL A 32 2.51 -15.40 7.08
N GLY A 33 1.40 -15.08 7.73
CA GLY A 33 1.39 -14.45 9.06
C GLY A 33 1.91 -13.00 9.15
N ALA A 34 2.09 -12.28 8.04
CA ALA A 34 2.45 -10.86 8.10
C ALA A 34 1.21 -10.02 8.45
N PRO A 35 1.30 -9.06 9.39
CA PRO A 35 0.21 -8.16 9.67
C PRO A 35 -0.09 -7.29 8.44
N GLU A 36 -1.37 -7.04 8.18
CA GLU A 36 -1.79 -6.19 7.07
C GLU A 36 -1.33 -4.75 7.27
N TYR A 37 -1.03 -4.06 6.18
CA TYR A 37 -0.78 -2.62 6.19
C TYR A 37 -2.10 -1.89 6.43
N SER A 38 -2.16 -1.16 7.53
CA SER A 38 -3.35 -0.43 7.97
C SER A 38 -3.27 1.08 7.71
N GLY A 39 -2.22 1.54 7.01
CA GLY A 39 -2.07 2.95 6.66
C GLY A 39 -2.84 3.32 5.39
N PRO A 40 -2.81 4.60 4.99
CA PRO A 40 -3.49 5.06 3.79
C PRO A 40 -2.86 4.46 2.53
N TYR A 41 -3.72 4.08 1.57
CA TYR A 41 -3.33 3.65 0.22
C TYR A 41 -3.42 4.77 -0.82
N ASP A 42 -4.13 5.85 -0.50
CA ASP A 42 -4.22 7.06 -1.31
C ASP A 42 -3.68 8.22 -0.49
N ILE A 43 -2.57 8.82 -0.93
CA ILE A 43 -1.83 9.81 -0.17
C ILE A 43 -1.33 10.98 -1.02
N THR A 44 -1.51 12.20 -0.50
CA THR A 44 -0.84 13.40 -1.01
C THR A 44 0.43 13.65 -0.18
N PRO A 45 1.62 13.78 -0.79
CA PRO A 45 2.85 14.07 -0.09
C PRO A 45 2.80 15.39 0.69
N LEU A 46 3.52 15.44 1.81
CA LEU A 46 3.80 16.67 2.54
C LEU A 46 5.09 17.33 2.01
N PHE A 47 5.28 18.62 2.29
CA PHE A 47 6.56 19.30 2.05
C PHE A 47 7.69 18.77 2.91
N SER A 48 7.36 18.40 4.14
CA SER A 48 8.26 17.69 5.04
C SER A 48 8.30 16.21 4.67
N ALA A 49 9.41 15.55 5.02
CA ALA A 49 9.52 14.11 4.90
C ALA A 49 8.35 13.40 5.61
N GLN A 50 7.82 12.37 4.97
CA GLN A 50 6.73 11.54 5.49
C GLN A 50 7.13 10.07 5.35
N VAL A 51 6.78 9.27 6.36
CA VAL A 51 7.08 7.83 6.38
C VAL A 51 5.77 7.06 6.44
N LEU A 52 5.62 6.11 5.51
CA LEU A 52 4.56 5.11 5.57
C LEU A 52 5.12 3.83 6.21
N PRO A 53 4.52 3.30 7.30
CA PRO A 53 5.03 2.14 8.02
C PRO A 53 4.70 0.82 7.30
N THR A 54 5.21 0.65 6.08
CA THR A 54 4.97 -0.53 5.21
C THR A 54 5.91 -1.69 5.51
N ALA A 55 6.95 -1.48 6.32
CA ALA A 55 7.94 -2.50 6.64
C ALA A 55 7.27 -3.76 7.23
N LYS A 56 7.51 -4.91 6.61
CA LYS A 56 6.96 -6.23 7.01
C LYS A 56 5.42 -6.27 7.05
N ARG A 57 4.74 -5.42 6.27
CA ARG A 57 3.28 -5.43 6.14
C ARG A 57 2.83 -6.03 4.81
N LEU A 58 1.67 -6.68 4.84
CA LEU A 58 0.99 -7.13 3.62
C LEU A 58 0.17 -5.96 3.02
N MET A 59 0.44 -5.62 1.76
CA MET A 59 -0.35 -4.65 0.99
C MET A 59 -1.52 -5.38 0.31
N GLN A 60 -2.75 -4.94 0.57
CA GLN A 60 -3.97 -5.52 -0.03
C GLN A 60 -4.41 -4.77 -1.30
N GLN A 61 -3.84 -3.58 -1.53
CA GLN A 61 -4.19 -2.69 -2.63
C GLN A 61 -2.92 -2.00 -3.15
N ASP A 62 -3.00 -1.38 -4.32
CA ASP A 62 -1.93 -0.52 -4.82
C ASP A 62 -1.86 0.78 -4.00
N LEU A 63 -0.64 1.22 -3.68
CA LEU A 63 -0.41 2.53 -3.06
C LEU A 63 -0.31 3.60 -4.15
N THR A 64 -1.23 4.56 -4.15
CA THR A 64 -1.22 5.73 -5.04
C THR A 64 -0.68 6.94 -4.30
N ILE A 65 0.41 7.51 -4.83
CA ILE A 65 0.95 8.80 -4.38
C ILE A 65 0.47 9.89 -5.35
N LYS A 66 -0.38 10.78 -4.86
CA LYS A 66 -0.87 11.94 -5.61
C LYS A 66 0.22 12.98 -5.78
N LYS A 67 0.07 13.85 -6.78
CA LYS A 67 0.89 15.07 -6.85
C LYS A 67 0.53 16.00 -5.69
N ILE A 68 1.50 16.74 -5.17
CA ILE A 68 1.21 17.89 -4.31
C ILE A 68 0.37 18.89 -5.13
N PRO A 69 -0.66 19.55 -4.56
CA PRO A 69 -1.42 20.57 -5.26
C PRO A 69 -0.48 21.63 -5.86
N GLN A 70 -0.78 22.03 -7.09
CA GLN A 70 0.02 22.98 -7.86
C GLN A 70 -0.91 23.91 -8.61
N TYR A 71 -0.67 25.21 -8.50
CA TYR A 71 -1.44 26.27 -9.14
C TYR A 71 -0.49 27.23 -9.84
N GLU A 72 -0.92 27.73 -10.99
CA GLU A 72 -0.22 28.78 -11.72
C GLU A 72 -1.15 29.99 -11.77
N VAL A 73 -0.71 31.11 -11.17
CA VAL A 73 -1.53 32.33 -11.07
C VAL A 73 -0.81 33.47 -11.76
N ALA A 74 -1.55 34.34 -12.46
CA ALA A 74 -0.99 35.55 -13.02
C ALA A 74 -0.52 36.49 -11.89
N ASN A 75 0.57 37.22 -12.12
CA ASN A 75 1.13 38.17 -11.15
C ASN A 75 1.26 39.59 -11.71
N ASP A 76 1.48 40.56 -10.82
CA ASP A 76 1.56 41.99 -11.16
C ASP A 76 2.73 42.34 -12.09
N SER A 77 3.69 41.44 -12.25
CA SER A 77 4.81 41.59 -13.19
C SER A 77 4.49 41.06 -14.60
N SER A 78 3.21 40.82 -14.92
CA SER A 78 2.75 40.23 -16.18
C SER A 78 3.36 38.84 -16.46
N GLY A 79 3.73 38.12 -15.40
CA GLY A 79 4.21 36.73 -15.45
C GLY A 79 3.30 35.80 -14.65
N TYR A 80 3.81 34.60 -14.36
CA TYR A 80 3.11 33.60 -13.57
C TYR A 80 3.87 33.27 -12.29
N THR A 81 3.13 33.01 -11.22
CA THR A 81 3.63 32.49 -9.95
C THR A 81 3.18 31.05 -9.81
N LEU A 82 4.14 30.13 -9.66
CA LEU A 82 3.87 28.73 -9.33
C LEU A 82 3.70 28.59 -7.82
N ILE A 83 2.50 28.19 -7.39
CA ILE A 83 2.18 27.86 -6.01
C ILE A 83 2.20 26.35 -5.89
N ILE A 84 3.03 25.83 -5.00
CA ILE A 84 3.05 24.42 -4.63
C ILE A 84 2.42 24.34 -3.24
N GLY A 85 1.52 23.38 -3.01
CA GLY A 85 0.87 23.15 -1.72
C GLY A 85 -0.51 23.77 -1.61
N GLU A 86 -0.99 23.93 -0.37
CA GLU A 86 -2.24 24.63 -0.10
C GLU A 86 -2.06 26.11 -0.41
N GLU A 87 -3.01 26.68 -1.16
CA GLU A 87 -3.02 28.10 -1.48
C GLU A 87 -3.32 28.92 -0.20
N TYR A 88 -2.43 29.85 0.15
CA TYR A 88 -2.52 30.67 1.36
C TYR A 88 -3.72 31.66 1.37
N TYR A 89 -4.55 31.72 0.33
CA TYR A 89 -5.61 32.72 0.17
C TYR A 89 -6.97 32.37 0.81
N ASN A 90 -7.10 31.22 1.48
CA ASN A 90 -8.34 30.85 2.20
C ASN A 90 -8.33 31.19 3.70
N ALA A 91 -7.46 32.09 4.16
CA ALA A 91 -7.62 32.72 5.47
C ALA A 91 -8.48 33.98 5.31
N GLN A 92 -9.80 33.82 5.45
CA GLN A 92 -10.70 34.93 5.80
C GLN A 92 -10.40 35.44 7.21
#